data_AF-A0A3D1EZQ3-F1
#
_entry.id   AF-A0A3D1EZQ3-F1
#
_cell.length_a   1.000
_cell.length_b   1.000
_cell.length_c   1.000
_cell.angle_alpha   90.00
_cell.angle_beta   90.00
_cell.angle_gamma   90.00
#
_symmetry.space_group_name_H-M   'P 1'
#
loop_
_entity.id
_entity.type
_entity.pdbx_description
1 polymer ?
#
loop_
_entity_poly.entity_id
_entity_poly.type
_entity_poly.pdbx_seq_one_letter_code
_entity_poly.pdbx_strand_id
1 'polypeptide(L)'
;MSDLSTVTAAPIEIELGSKTYKMRPLTIADLGDFENWVRQKIIANSMHAARDLPARDRRDLTSEAINAASRVTYDSREAQGMMQSIEGAGQLIYLSLRHEHPDITREQVVSKLANVQQFSNLADSLMKISAPNLNGGESPKAEPVKPAITQTSPSSL
;
A
#
# COMPACT_ATOMS: atom_id res chain seq x y z
N MET A 1 4.34 -17.80 25.73
CA MET A 1 4.36 -18.57 24.48
C MET A 1 3.08 -18.20 23.76
N SER A 2 3.12 -17.19 22.90
CA SER A 2 1.95 -16.77 22.14
C SER A 2 1.87 -17.65 20.91
N ASP A 3 0.77 -18.37 20.78
CA ASP A 3 0.48 -19.31 19.71
C ASP A 3 0.55 -18.60 18.35
N LEU A 4 1.48 -19.02 17.49
CA LEU A 4 1.59 -18.57 16.11
C LEU A 4 0.42 -19.09 15.24
N SER A 5 -0.41 -19.98 15.80
CA SER A 5 -1.58 -20.60 15.18
C SER A 5 -2.86 -19.76 15.28
N THR A 6 -2.87 -18.69 16.09
CA THR A 6 -4.05 -17.83 16.30
C THR A 6 -4.07 -16.56 15.44
N VAL A 7 -3.19 -16.44 14.45
CA VAL A 7 -3.43 -15.57 13.28
C VAL A 7 -4.10 -16.44 12.22
N THR A 8 -5.31 -16.92 12.53
CA THR A 8 -6.16 -17.44 11.46
C THR A 8 -6.45 -16.25 10.56
N ALA A 9 -6.08 -16.38 9.29
CA ALA A 9 -6.35 -15.42 8.22
C ALA A 9 -7.85 -15.35 7.92
N ALA A 10 -8.67 -15.09 8.96
CA ALA A 10 -10.11 -15.04 8.86
C ALA A 10 -10.50 -13.88 7.94
N PRO A 11 -11.49 -14.06 7.06
CA PRO A 11 -12.03 -12.96 6.28
C PRO A 11 -12.52 -11.84 7.19
N ILE A 12 -12.19 -10.61 6.83
CA ILE A 12 -12.49 -9.39 7.58
C ILE A 12 -13.54 -8.61 6.82
N GLU A 13 -14.54 -8.12 7.53
CA GLU A 13 -15.57 -7.29 6.93
C GLU A 13 -15.09 -5.83 6.85
N ILE A 14 -15.14 -5.26 5.65
CA ILE A 14 -14.89 -3.84 5.40
C ILE A 14 -16.14 -3.19 4.81
N GLU A 15 -16.32 -1.90 5.08
CA GLU A 15 -17.33 -1.10 4.41
C GLU A 15 -16.69 -0.35 3.25
N LEU A 16 -17.22 -0.56 2.04
CA LEU A 16 -16.78 0.14 0.84
C LEU A 16 -17.99 0.82 0.17
N GLY A 17 -18.16 2.10 0.49
CA GLY A 17 -19.38 2.84 0.20
C GLY A 17 -20.51 2.42 1.15
N SER A 18 -21.65 1.99 0.61
CA SER A 18 -22.82 1.56 1.38
C SER A 18 -22.95 0.03 1.47
N LYS A 19 -21.89 -0.71 1.16
CA LYS A 19 -21.88 -2.18 1.13
C LYS A 19 -20.74 -2.71 1.99
N THR A 20 -21.04 -3.76 2.73
CA THR A 20 -20.07 -4.53 3.50
C THR A 20 -19.53 -5.67 2.64
N TYR A 21 -18.21 -5.81 2.60
CA TYR A 21 -17.53 -6.85 1.87
C TYR A 21 -16.63 -7.66 2.79
N LYS A 22 -16.58 -8.97 2.57
CA LYS A 22 -15.58 -9.85 3.18
C LYS A 22 -14.30 -9.83 2.38
N MET A 23 -13.23 -9.36 2.99
CA MET A 23 -11.85 -9.37 2.50
C MET A 23 -11.10 -10.53 3.12
N ARG A 24 -10.45 -11.35 2.32
CA ARG A 24 -9.50 -12.34 2.83
C ARG A 24 -8.07 -11.78 2.81
N PRO A 25 -7.17 -12.24 3.69
CA PRO A 25 -5.76 -11.88 3.61
C PRO A 25 -5.16 -12.24 2.25
N LEU A 26 -4.26 -11.38 1.77
CA LEU A 26 -3.56 -11.60 0.50
C LEU A 26 -2.64 -12.82 0.61
N THR A 27 -2.62 -13.62 -0.45
CA THR A 27 -1.70 -14.75 -0.57
C THR A 27 -0.47 -14.37 -1.37
N ILE A 28 0.56 -15.22 -1.33
CA ILE A 28 1.75 -15.07 -2.19
C ILE A 28 1.36 -15.02 -3.67
N ALA A 29 0.35 -15.79 -4.09
CA ALA A 29 -0.14 -15.75 -5.46
C ALA A 29 -0.75 -14.39 -5.82
N ASP A 30 -1.49 -13.76 -4.91
CA ASP A 30 -2.03 -12.42 -5.14
C ASP A 30 -0.92 -11.36 -5.18
N LEU A 31 0.15 -11.52 -4.40
CA LEU A 31 1.32 -10.66 -4.52
C LEU A 31 2.02 -10.82 -5.87
N GLY A 32 2.09 -12.03 -6.41
CA GLY A 32 2.56 -12.28 -7.78
C GLY A 32 1.69 -11.59 -8.84
N ASP A 33 0.38 -11.62 -8.67
CA ASP A 33 -0.55 -10.89 -9.53
C ASP A 33 -0.37 -9.36 -9.43
N PHE A 34 -0.12 -8.86 -8.21
CA PHE A 34 0.18 -7.44 -7.98
C PHE A 34 1.49 -7.03 -8.67
N GLU A 35 2.56 -7.81 -8.53
CA GLU A 35 3.82 -7.57 -9.23
C GLU A 35 3.63 -7.49 -10.74
N ASN A 36 2.94 -8.47 -11.32
CA ASN A 36 2.67 -8.50 -12.76
C ASN A 36 1.88 -7.27 -13.20
N TRP A 37 0.90 -6.83 -12.40
CA TRP A 37 0.16 -5.61 -12.66
C TRP A 37 1.06 -4.36 -12.64
N VAL A 38 1.97 -4.23 -11.67
CA VAL A 38 2.94 -3.11 -11.62
C VAL A 38 3.87 -3.14 -12.83
N ARG A 39 4.37 -4.31 -13.23
CA ARG A 39 5.21 -4.49 -14.44
C ARG A 39 4.48 -4.00 -15.69
N GLN A 40 3.23 -4.40 -15.86
CA GLN A 40 2.39 -3.97 -16.98
C GLN A 40 2.17 -2.46 -16.98
N LYS A 41 1.98 -1.85 -15.80
CA LYS A 41 1.83 -0.40 -15.67
C LYS A 41 3.06 0.37 -16.10
N ILE A 42 4.26 -0.07 -15.68
CA ILE A 42 5.52 0.56 -16.11
C ILE A 42 5.66 0.49 -17.63
N ILE A 43 5.44 -0.68 -18.22
CA ILE A 43 5.52 -0.87 -19.67
C ILE A 43 4.50 0.01 -20.40
N ALA A 44 3.24 -0.01 -19.97
CA ALA A 44 2.17 0.76 -20.59
C ALA A 44 2.42 2.28 -20.53
N ASN A 45 2.91 2.79 -19.39
CA ASN A 45 3.24 4.20 -19.22
C ASN A 45 4.40 4.61 -20.15
N SER A 46 5.44 3.79 -20.24
CA SER A 46 6.57 4.04 -21.16
C SER A 46 6.13 3.98 -22.62
N MET A 47 5.29 3.02 -23.00
CA MET A 47 4.74 2.94 -24.36
C MET A 47 3.87 4.16 -24.70
N HIS A 48 3.08 4.65 -23.74
CA HIS A 48 2.28 5.84 -23.92
C HIS A 48 3.17 7.08 -24.12
N ALA A 49 4.21 7.24 -23.29
CA ALA A 49 5.18 8.34 -23.42
C ALA A 49 5.97 8.25 -24.74
N ALA A 50 6.21 7.04 -25.26
CA ALA A 50 6.96 6.80 -26.49
C ALA A 50 6.12 6.98 -27.78
N ARG A 51 4.82 7.28 -27.67
CA ARG A 51 3.88 7.22 -28.80
C ARG A 51 4.30 8.10 -29.98
N ASP A 52 4.74 9.32 -29.68
CA ASP A 52 5.05 10.35 -30.67
C ASP A 52 6.54 10.40 -31.04
N LEU A 53 7.34 9.45 -30.51
CA LEU A 53 8.76 9.36 -30.81
C LEU A 53 9.03 8.67 -32.16
N PRO A 54 10.18 8.97 -32.80
CA PRO A 54 10.67 8.20 -33.92
C PRO A 54 10.72 6.69 -33.62
N ALA A 55 10.55 5.86 -34.65
CA ALA A 55 10.40 4.42 -34.48
C ALA A 55 11.61 3.74 -33.78
N ARG A 56 12.81 4.29 -33.94
CA ARG A 56 14.03 3.84 -33.26
C ARG A 56 13.96 4.13 -31.76
N ASP A 57 13.76 5.39 -31.40
CA ASP A 57 13.73 5.83 -30.00
C ASP A 57 12.59 5.17 -29.23
N ARG A 58 11.44 4.95 -29.89
CA ARG A 58 10.33 4.18 -29.32
C ARG A 58 10.72 2.74 -28.98
N ARG A 59 11.50 2.06 -29.85
CA ARG A 59 11.97 0.69 -29.59
C ARG A 59 12.94 0.67 -28.42
N ASP A 60 13.88 1.62 -28.38
CA ASP A 60 14.88 1.71 -27.33
C ASP A 60 14.19 1.95 -25.97
N LEU A 61 13.27 2.91 -25.89
CA LEU A 61 12.50 3.21 -24.66
C LEU A 61 11.61 2.03 -24.23
N THR A 62 10.98 1.33 -25.17
CA THR A 62 10.17 0.14 -24.83
C THR A 62 11.04 -1.00 -24.30
N SER A 63 12.23 -1.21 -24.88
CA SER A 63 13.17 -2.24 -24.41
C SER A 63 13.68 -1.93 -23.01
N GLU A 64 13.99 -0.66 -22.73
CA GLU A 64 14.41 -0.22 -21.39
C GLU A 64 13.28 -0.44 -20.37
N ALA A 65 12.03 -0.11 -20.73
CA ALA A 65 10.87 -0.31 -19.86
C ALA A 65 10.64 -1.79 -19.53
N ILE A 66 10.79 -2.70 -20.50
CA ILE A 66 10.68 -4.15 -20.27
C ILE A 66 11.78 -4.62 -19.31
N ASN A 67 13.02 -4.17 -19.51
CA ASN A 67 14.15 -4.51 -18.64
C ASN A 67 14.00 -3.96 -17.22
N ALA A 68 13.43 -2.76 -17.07
CA ALA A 68 13.11 -2.20 -15.77
C ALA A 68 11.99 -3.01 -15.08
N ALA A 69 10.92 -3.30 -15.81
CA ALA A 69 9.79 -4.08 -15.31
C ALA A 69 10.20 -5.50 -14.88
N SER A 70 11.13 -6.16 -15.57
CA SER A 70 11.55 -7.52 -15.20
C SER A 70 12.22 -7.62 -13.82
N ARG A 71 12.65 -6.49 -13.24
CA ARG A 71 13.29 -6.42 -11.92
C ARG A 71 12.31 -6.11 -10.79
N VAL A 72 11.06 -5.78 -11.11
CA VAL A 72 10.05 -5.44 -10.12
C VAL A 72 9.62 -6.70 -9.39
N THR A 73 9.72 -6.67 -8.07
CA THR A 73 9.19 -7.64 -7.10
C THR A 73 8.30 -6.90 -6.11
N TYR A 74 7.49 -7.59 -5.31
CA TYR A 74 6.52 -6.95 -4.40
C TYR A 74 7.19 -6.07 -3.34
N ASP A 75 8.45 -6.34 -3.03
CA ASP A 75 9.30 -5.61 -2.09
C ASP A 75 10.18 -4.53 -2.74
N SER A 76 10.19 -4.43 -4.08
CA SER A 76 10.92 -3.39 -4.81
C SER A 76 10.40 -1.99 -4.48
N ARG A 77 11.25 -0.97 -4.64
CA ARG A 77 10.88 0.43 -4.37
C ARG A 77 9.70 0.87 -5.23
N GLU A 78 9.66 0.44 -6.48
CA GLU A 78 8.61 0.71 -7.45
C GLU A 78 7.28 0.10 -6.99
N ALA A 79 7.29 -1.17 -6.56
CA ALA A 79 6.10 -1.82 -6.04
C ALA A 79 5.62 -1.15 -4.74
N GLN A 80 6.51 -0.85 -3.80
CA GLN A 80 6.15 -0.15 -2.56
C GLN A 80 5.56 1.24 -2.82
N GLY A 81 6.14 2.00 -3.75
CA GLY A 81 5.59 3.29 -4.18
C GLY A 81 4.18 3.14 -4.77
N MET A 82 3.95 2.11 -5.57
CA MET A 82 2.62 1.81 -6.10
C MET A 82 1.65 1.41 -5.00
N MET A 83 2.04 0.58 -4.02
CA MET A 83 1.17 0.19 -2.89
C MET A 83 0.67 1.40 -2.09
N GLN A 84 1.49 2.45 -1.98
CA GLN A 84 1.14 3.70 -1.29
C GLN A 84 0.24 4.63 -2.11
N SER A 85 0.09 4.38 -3.41
CA SER A 85 -0.84 5.13 -4.26
C SER A 85 -2.28 4.62 -4.09
N ILE A 86 -3.28 5.50 -4.31
CA ILE A 86 -4.70 5.11 -4.34
C ILE A 86 -4.94 3.96 -5.33
N GLU A 87 -4.25 4.00 -6.47
CA GLU A 87 -4.40 3.00 -7.51
C GLU A 87 -3.87 1.63 -7.09
N GLY A 88 -2.69 1.57 -6.47
CA GLY A 88 -2.11 0.32 -5.98
C GLY A 88 -2.80 -0.21 -4.74
N ALA A 89 -3.21 0.65 -3.80
CA ALA A 89 -4.06 0.26 -2.69
C ALA A 89 -5.36 -0.37 -3.20
N GLY A 90 -6.02 0.25 -4.19
CA GLY A 90 -7.20 -0.29 -4.84
C GLY A 90 -6.97 -1.64 -5.51
N GLN A 91 -5.80 -1.85 -6.13
CA GLN A 91 -5.44 -3.15 -6.69
C GLN A 91 -5.33 -4.22 -5.60
N LEU A 92 -4.66 -3.93 -4.49
CA LEU A 92 -4.52 -4.88 -3.37
C LEU A 92 -5.88 -5.23 -2.76
N ILE A 93 -6.75 -4.25 -2.56
CA ILE A 93 -8.10 -4.47 -2.04
C ILE A 93 -8.92 -5.31 -3.02
N TYR A 94 -8.85 -5.01 -4.32
CA TYR A 94 -9.48 -5.82 -5.36
C TYR A 94 -9.01 -7.28 -5.33
N LEU A 95 -7.70 -7.53 -5.22
CA LEU A 95 -7.13 -8.87 -5.14
C LEU A 95 -7.60 -9.63 -3.88
N SER A 96 -7.81 -8.92 -2.78
CA SER A 96 -8.38 -9.47 -1.55
C SER A 96 -9.88 -9.77 -1.67
N LEU A 97 -10.64 -8.96 -2.41
CA LEU A 97 -12.10 -9.09 -2.55
C LEU A 97 -12.54 -10.09 -3.61
N ARG A 98 -11.84 -10.17 -4.75
CA ARG A 98 -12.29 -10.92 -5.96
C ARG A 98 -12.54 -12.41 -5.74
N HIS A 99 -12.01 -12.99 -4.66
CA HIS A 99 -12.18 -14.41 -4.36
C HIS A 99 -13.53 -14.72 -3.71
N GLU A 100 -14.01 -13.82 -2.85
CA GLU A 100 -15.32 -13.93 -2.19
C GLU A 100 -16.42 -13.21 -2.99
N HIS A 101 -16.04 -12.24 -3.82
CA HIS A 101 -16.93 -11.39 -4.61
C HIS A 101 -16.50 -11.39 -6.08
N PRO A 102 -16.77 -12.46 -6.86
CA PRO A 102 -16.27 -12.60 -8.23
C PRO A 102 -16.80 -11.52 -9.20
N ASP A 103 -17.94 -10.90 -8.88
CA ASP A 103 -18.53 -9.82 -9.67
C ASP A 103 -17.89 -8.45 -9.42
N ILE A 104 -17.01 -8.35 -8.41
CA ILE A 104 -16.34 -7.08 -8.11
C ILE A 104 -15.28 -6.79 -9.18
N THR A 105 -15.27 -5.56 -9.67
CA THR A 105 -14.25 -5.10 -10.60
C THR A 105 -13.26 -4.17 -9.90
N ARG A 106 -12.04 -4.13 -10.42
CA ARG A 106 -10.99 -3.24 -9.94
C ARG A 106 -11.43 -1.78 -10.00
N GLU A 107 -12.09 -1.38 -11.08
CA GLU A 107 -12.56 -0.01 -11.32
C GLU A 107 -13.62 0.42 -10.30
N GLN A 108 -14.51 -0.50 -9.90
CA GLN A 108 -15.45 -0.28 -8.81
C GLN A 108 -14.76 -0.08 -7.46
N VAL A 109 -13.67 -0.80 -7.19
CA VAL A 109 -12.89 -0.62 -5.96
C VAL A 109 -12.18 0.74 -5.98
N VAL A 110 -11.45 1.05 -7.04
CA VAL A 110 -10.69 2.30 -7.18
C VAL A 110 -11.60 3.53 -7.13
N SER A 111 -12.74 3.49 -7.80
CA SER A 111 -13.71 4.62 -7.79
C SER A 111 -14.27 4.91 -6.39
N LYS A 112 -14.41 3.88 -5.54
CA LYS A 112 -14.84 4.05 -4.14
C LYS A 112 -13.72 4.65 -3.28
N LEU A 113 -12.48 4.25 -3.52
CA LEU A 113 -11.30 4.78 -2.80
C LEU A 113 -10.93 6.21 -3.19
N ALA A 114 -11.33 6.66 -4.37
CA ALA A 114 -11.13 8.05 -4.80
C ALA A 114 -11.88 9.06 -3.91
N ASN A 115 -12.85 8.61 -3.10
CA ASN A 115 -13.47 9.44 -2.07
C ASN A 115 -12.59 9.43 -0.80
N VAL A 116 -11.98 10.58 -0.49
CA VAL A 116 -11.05 10.79 0.64
C VAL A 116 -11.60 10.26 1.96
N GLN A 117 -12.91 10.40 2.21
CA GLN A 117 -13.54 9.91 3.43
C GLN A 117 -13.56 8.37 3.49
N GLN A 118 -13.78 7.71 2.35
CA GLN A 118 -13.81 6.24 2.29
C GLN A 118 -12.40 5.66 2.40
N PHE A 119 -11.39 6.35 1.88
CA PHE A 119 -10.00 5.94 2.06
C PHE A 119 -9.58 6.00 3.54
N SER A 120 -9.93 7.06 4.27
CA SER A 120 -9.64 7.18 5.71
C SER A 120 -10.31 6.05 6.51
N ASN A 121 -11.59 5.79 6.28
CA ASN A 121 -12.32 4.73 6.99
C ASN A 121 -11.73 3.33 6.74
N LEU A 122 -11.22 3.10 5.53
CA LEU A 122 -10.54 1.86 5.20
C LEU A 122 -9.16 1.77 5.84
N ALA A 123 -8.39 2.86 5.85
CA ALA A 123 -7.09 2.91 6.52
C ALA A 123 -7.24 2.61 8.03
N ASP A 124 -8.28 3.15 8.69
CA ASP A 124 -8.59 2.88 10.09
C ASP A 124 -8.96 1.42 10.33
N SER A 125 -9.74 0.82 9.41
CA SER A 125 -10.09 -0.60 9.46
C SER A 125 -8.85 -1.49 9.29
N LEU A 126 -7.93 -1.12 8.40
CA LEU A 126 -6.67 -1.83 8.18
C LEU A 126 -5.69 -1.70 9.35
N MET A 127 -5.58 -0.52 9.98
CA MET A 127 -4.72 -0.32 11.15
C MET A 127 -5.14 -1.16 12.36
N LYS A 128 -6.46 -1.36 12.57
CA LYS A 128 -6.97 -2.25 13.64
C LYS A 128 -6.54 -3.70 13.46
N ILE A 129 -6.26 -4.12 12.23
CA ILE A 129 -5.84 -5.47 11.87
C ILE A 129 -4.32 -5.62 12.03
N SER A 130 -3.55 -4.58 11.67
CA SER A 130 -2.09 -4.57 11.81
C SER A 130 -1.60 -4.37 13.25
N ALA A 131 -2.46 -3.91 14.17
CA ALA A 131 -2.12 -3.68 15.57
C ALA A 131 -2.87 -4.59 16.56
N PRO A 132 -2.72 -5.93 16.54
CA PRO A 132 -3.39 -6.78 17.53
C PRO A 132 -2.91 -6.59 18.99
N ASN A 133 -1.97 -5.69 19.28
CA ASN A 133 -1.34 -5.61 20.61
C ASN A 133 -0.79 -4.22 21.04
N LEU A 134 -1.60 -3.16 20.97
CA LEU A 134 -1.27 -1.88 21.64
C LEU A 134 -2.30 -1.42 22.68
N ASN A 135 -3.30 -2.26 23.03
CA ASN A 135 -4.27 -1.97 24.09
C ASN A 135 -3.96 -2.69 25.41
N GLY A 136 -2.67 -2.80 25.77
CA GLY A 136 -2.22 -3.44 27.02
C GLY A 136 -1.17 -2.67 27.81
N GLY A 137 -0.85 -1.43 27.45
CA GLY A 137 0.09 -0.60 28.19
C GLY A 137 -0.56 0.72 28.56
N GLU A 138 -0.72 0.98 29.85
CA GLU A 138 -0.98 2.32 30.38
C GLU A 138 -0.13 3.35 29.63
N SER A 139 -0.77 4.41 29.13
CA SER A 139 -0.05 5.56 28.62
C SER A 139 0.90 6.05 29.72
N PRO A 140 2.22 6.20 29.47
CA PRO A 140 3.08 6.88 30.42
C PRO A 140 2.54 8.31 30.55
N LYS A 141 2.08 8.68 31.75
CA LYS A 141 1.79 10.08 32.08
C LYS A 141 3.03 10.88 31.72
N ALA A 142 2.91 11.78 30.75
CA ALA A 142 3.98 12.69 30.38
C ALA A 142 4.32 13.55 31.61
N GLU A 143 5.49 13.31 32.19
CA GLU A 143 6.06 14.25 33.16
C GLU A 143 6.42 15.56 32.44
N PRO A 144 6.11 16.73 33.05
CA PRO A 144 6.42 18.01 32.44
C PRO A 144 7.93 18.22 32.40
N VAL A 145 8.46 18.42 31.19
CA VAL A 145 9.86 18.76 30.93
C VAL A 145 10.17 20.12 31.56
N LYS A 146 11.05 20.14 32.57
CA LYS A 146 11.61 21.39 33.13
C LYS A 146 12.57 22.03 32.13
N PRO A 147 12.52 23.36 31.92
CA PRO A 147 13.43 24.04 31.00
C PRO A 147 14.87 24.06 31.54
N ALA A 148 15.83 23.69 30.69
CA ALA A 148 17.25 23.72 30.98
C ALA A 148 17.78 25.16 30.99
N ILE A 149 18.44 25.53 32.08
CA ILE A 149 19.09 26.83 32.27
C ILE A 149 20.43 26.79 31.53
N THR A 150 20.62 27.67 30.55
CA THR A 150 21.88 27.86 29.82
C THR A 150 22.86 28.60 30.72
N GLN A 151 23.89 27.92 31.23
CA GLN A 151 25.04 28.57 31.87
C GLN A 151 26.02 29.04 30.80
N THR A 152 26.16 30.36 30.67
CA THR A 152 27.23 31.03 29.93
C THR A 152 28.53 30.97 30.74
N SER A 153 29.55 30.30 30.20
CA SER A 153 30.93 30.37 30.73
C SER A 153 31.52 31.77 30.45
N PRO A 154 32.20 32.40 31.42
CA PRO A 154 32.94 33.64 31.17
C PRO A 154 34.32 33.36 30.56
N SER A 155 34.66 34.16 29.55
CA SER A 155 36.03 34.36 29.06
C SER A 155 36.90 34.99 30.14
N SER A 156 38.14 34.51 30.26
CA SER A 156 39.23 35.26 30.89
C SER A 156 40.46 35.19 30.00
N LEU A 157 41.10 36.37 29.94
CA LEU A 157 42.35 36.75 29.29
C LEU A 157 43.55 35.92 29.72
#